data_AF-A0A379AHK4-F1
#
_entry.id   AF-A0A379AHK4-F1
#
_cell.length_a   1.000
_cell.length_b   1.000
_cell.length_c   1.000
_cell.angle_alpha   90.00
_cell.angle_beta   90.00
_cell.angle_gamma   90.00
#
_symmetry.space_group_name_H-M   'P 1'
#
loop_
_entity.id
_entity.type
_entity.pdbx_description
1 polymer ?
#
loop_
_entity_poly.entity_id
_entity_poly.type
_entity_poly.pdbx_seq_one_letter_code
_entity_poly.pdbx_strand_id
1 'polypeptide(L)'
;MSALSQKLSNFVPVIVVYNFLQFMPGLPENLKVAIQTICGILFFVYLSIFFNEVLEIVNNSYSRKSKRKNHSIKGYIQIGKILVHIIAAIMILAIMSNKSPAIIISSLGAVAAVLMLIFQHTLLSLVAKYSALL
;
A
#
# COMPACT_ATOMS: atom_id res chain seq x y z
N MET A 1 13.37 -13.55 -15.07
CA MET A 1 12.35 -14.62 -15.05
C MET A 1 12.35 -15.43 -13.74
N SER A 2 13.44 -15.48 -12.96
CA SER A 2 13.48 -16.20 -11.67
C SER A 2 12.75 -15.51 -10.50
N ALA A 3 12.82 -14.18 -10.39
CA ALA A 3 12.23 -13.45 -9.25
C ALA A 3 10.69 -13.43 -9.23
N LEU A 4 10.05 -13.35 -10.41
CA LEU A 4 8.59 -13.34 -10.54
C LEU A 4 7.99 -14.71 -10.16
N SER A 5 8.67 -15.81 -10.51
CA SER A 5 8.21 -17.17 -10.23
C SER A 5 8.30 -17.55 -8.74
N GLN A 6 9.34 -17.08 -8.03
CA GLN A 6 9.46 -17.29 -6.59
C GLN A 6 8.41 -16.50 -5.79
N LYS A 7 8.01 -15.31 -6.26
CA LYS A 7 7.03 -14.47 -5.55
C LYS A 7 5.59 -14.86 -5.85
N LEU A 8 5.29 -15.40 -7.05
CA LEU A 8 4.01 -16.08 -7.32
C LEU A 8 3.83 -17.30 -6.40
N SER A 9 4.91 -18.00 -6.04
CA SER A 9 4.87 -19.12 -5.09
C SER A 9 4.37 -18.72 -3.70
N ASN A 10 4.38 -17.43 -3.37
CA ASN A 10 3.94 -16.92 -2.09
C ASN A 10 2.43 -16.59 -2.07
N PHE A 11 1.77 -16.49 -3.24
CA PHE A 11 0.30 -16.41 -3.33
C PHE A 11 -0.40 -17.75 -3.02
N VAL A 12 0.30 -18.86 -3.27
CA VAL A 12 -0.20 -20.23 -3.11
C VAL A 12 -0.75 -20.51 -1.71
N PRO A 13 -0.03 -20.24 -0.60
CA PRO A 13 -0.55 -20.53 0.73
C PRO A 13 -1.84 -19.77 1.08
N VAL A 14 -2.08 -18.57 0.57
CA VAL A 14 -3.30 -17.80 0.87
C VAL A 14 -4.52 -18.40 0.21
N ILE A 15 -4.38 -18.74 -1.08
CA ILE A 15 -5.46 -19.34 -1.86
C ILE A 15 -5.78 -20.73 -1.29
N VAL A 16 -4.76 -21.47 -0.87
CA VAL A 16 -4.92 -22.79 -0.23
C VAL A 16 -5.65 -22.67 1.10
N VAL A 17 -5.26 -21.74 1.98
CA VAL A 17 -5.94 -21.56 3.29
C VAL A 17 -7.39 -21.07 3.11
N TYR A 18 -7.65 -20.18 2.15
CA TYR A 18 -9.01 -19.70 1.87
C TYR A 18 -9.95 -20.80 1.38
N ASN A 19 -9.46 -21.71 0.51
CA ASN A 19 -10.23 -22.86 0.05
C ASN A 19 -10.39 -23.93 1.14
N PHE A 20 -9.38 -24.15 1.97
CA PHE A 20 -9.46 -25.11 3.08
C PHE A 20 -10.51 -24.73 4.12
N LEU A 21 -10.77 -23.42 4.31
CA LEU A 21 -11.80 -22.97 5.24
C LEU A 21 -13.23 -23.31 4.83
N GLN A 22 -13.49 -23.41 3.53
CA GLN A 22 -14.82 -23.77 3.03
C GLN A 22 -15.12 -25.26 3.21
N PHE A 23 -14.08 -26.08 3.39
CA PHE A 23 -14.19 -27.53 3.55
C PHE A 23 -14.45 -27.98 4.99
N MET A 24 -14.49 -27.07 5.97
CA MET A 24 -14.64 -27.40 7.38
C MET A 24 -15.88 -26.71 7.98
N PRO A 25 -17.10 -27.16 7.63
CA PRO A 25 -18.34 -26.62 8.18
C PRO A 25 -18.54 -27.16 9.61
N GLY A 26 -18.18 -26.34 10.61
CA GLY A 26 -18.32 -26.70 12.04
C GLY A 26 -17.49 -25.88 13.02
N LEU A 27 -16.69 -24.91 12.55
CA LEU A 27 -15.86 -24.09 13.43
C LEU A 27 -16.67 -23.03 14.19
N PRO A 28 -16.26 -22.70 15.43
CA PRO A 28 -16.83 -21.60 16.19
C PRO A 28 -16.64 -20.27 15.44
N GLU A 29 -17.65 -19.40 15.51
CA GLU A 29 -17.72 -18.13 14.76
C GLU A 29 -16.50 -17.23 14.98
N ASN A 30 -15.98 -17.17 16.20
CA ASN A 30 -14.78 -16.40 16.54
C ASN A 30 -13.54 -16.85 15.74
N LEU A 31 -13.41 -18.15 15.52
CA LEU A 31 -12.29 -18.73 14.80
C LEU A 31 -12.44 -18.50 13.29
N LYS A 32 -13.67 -18.55 12.76
CA LYS A 32 -13.98 -18.20 11.37
C LYS A 32 -13.62 -16.73 11.08
N VAL A 33 -13.99 -15.80 11.96
CA VAL A 33 -13.64 -14.38 11.83
C VAL A 33 -12.12 -14.19 11.89
N ALA A 34 -11.43 -14.79 12.86
CA ALA A 34 -9.98 -14.68 12.97
C ALA A 34 -9.26 -15.14 11.69
N ILE A 35 -9.69 -16.27 11.12
CA ILE A 35 -9.05 -16.79 9.91
C ILE A 35 -9.40 -15.97 8.67
N GLN A 36 -10.63 -15.46 8.54
CA GLN A 36 -10.99 -14.52 7.48
C GLN A 36 -10.13 -13.25 7.53
N THR A 37 -9.92 -12.69 8.72
CA THR A 37 -9.04 -11.54 8.94
C THR A 37 -7.61 -11.84 8.50
N ILE A 38 -7.04 -12.97 8.92
CA ILE A 38 -5.67 -13.39 8.54
C ILE A 38 -5.57 -13.58 7.02
N CYS A 39 -6.54 -14.26 6.40
CA CYS A 39 -6.57 -14.45 4.95
C CYS A 39 -6.64 -13.13 4.19
N GLY A 40 -7.48 -12.20 4.67
CA GLY A 40 -7.59 -10.86 4.08
C GLY A 40 -6.29 -10.07 4.18
N ILE A 41 -5.63 -10.08 5.34
CA ILE A 41 -4.33 -9.44 5.54
C ILE A 41 -3.31 -10.01 4.55
N LEU A 42 -3.19 -11.35 4.50
CA LEU A 42 -2.26 -12.01 3.60
C LEU A 42 -2.56 -11.67 2.13
N PHE A 43 -3.82 -11.66 1.72
CA PHE A 43 -4.24 -11.28 0.37
C PHE A 43 -3.70 -9.89 -0.02
N PHE A 44 -3.88 -8.87 0.82
CA PHE A 44 -3.38 -7.52 0.53
C PHE A 44 -1.85 -7.41 0.58
N VAL A 45 -1.18 -8.17 1.47
CA VAL A 45 0.29 -8.25 1.50
C VAL A 45 0.81 -8.80 0.17
N TYR A 46 0.26 -9.89 -0.34
CA TYR A 46 0.70 -10.46 -1.61
C TYR A 46 0.33 -9.59 -2.80
N LEU A 47 -0.81 -8.94 -2.77
CA LEU A 47 -1.19 -7.96 -3.79
C LEU A 47 -0.16 -6.81 -3.86
N SER A 48 0.29 -6.29 -2.71
CA SER A 48 1.35 -5.28 -2.64
C SER A 48 2.67 -5.79 -3.23
N ILE A 49 3.10 -7.01 -2.89
CA ILE A 49 4.32 -7.61 -3.42
C ILE A 49 4.23 -7.78 -4.95
N PHE A 50 3.07 -8.18 -5.47
CA PHE A 50 2.83 -8.31 -6.91
C PHE A 50 3.00 -6.98 -7.64
N PHE A 51 2.34 -5.91 -7.17
CA PHE A 51 2.48 -4.60 -7.77
C PHE A 51 3.92 -4.07 -7.71
N ASN A 52 4.61 -4.25 -6.58
CA ASN A 52 6.02 -3.88 -6.47
C ASN A 52 6.90 -4.56 -7.53
N GLU A 53 6.64 -5.84 -7.81
CA GLU A 53 7.40 -6.59 -8.82
C GLU A 53 7.09 -6.11 -10.24
N VAL A 54 5.81 -5.81 -10.54
CA VAL A 54 5.42 -5.20 -11.82
C VAL A 54 6.16 -3.89 -12.04
N LEU A 55 6.18 -3.01 -11.03
CA LEU A 55 6.91 -1.74 -11.08
C LEU A 55 8.42 -1.95 -11.27
N GLU A 56 8.99 -3.00 -10.66
CA GLU A 56 10.41 -3.34 -10.80
C GLU A 56 10.76 -3.90 -12.18
N ILE A 57 9.87 -4.68 -12.80
CA ILE A 57 10.04 -5.17 -14.18
C ILE A 57 10.05 -3.99 -15.14
N VAL A 58 9.11 -3.05 -14.96
CA VAL A 58 9.06 -1.81 -15.73
C VAL A 58 10.39 -1.05 -15.56
N ASN A 59 10.84 -0.83 -14.32
CA ASN A 59 12.13 -0.18 -14.02
C ASN A 59 13.30 -0.81 -14.79
N ASN A 60 13.42 -2.14 -14.72
CA ASN A 60 14.51 -2.88 -15.33
C ASN A 60 14.47 -2.85 -16.86
N SER A 61 13.27 -2.84 -17.46
CA SER A 61 13.08 -2.68 -18.90
C SER A 61 13.54 -1.30 -19.37
N TYR A 62 13.13 -0.23 -18.68
CA TYR A 62 13.55 1.13 -18.98
C TYR A 62 15.06 1.34 -18.76
N SER A 63 15.61 0.78 -17.68
CA SER A 63 17.04 0.88 -17.35
C SER A 63 17.93 0.16 -18.38
N ARG A 64 17.50 -0.99 -18.93
CA ARG A 64 18.23 -1.69 -19.99
C ARG A 64 18.29 -0.89 -21.30
N LYS A 65 17.22 -0.18 -21.66
CA LYS A 65 17.17 0.69 -22.85
C LYS A 65 17.97 1.98 -22.66
N SER A 66 18.07 2.46 -21.43
CA SER A 66 18.72 3.74 -21.06
C SER A 66 20.13 3.57 -20.50
N LYS A 67 20.97 2.70 -21.08
CA LYS A 67 22.37 2.51 -20.63
C LYS A 67 23.28 3.74 -20.84
N ARG A 68 22.81 4.83 -21.48
CA ARG A 68 23.67 5.98 -21.87
C ARG A 68 23.21 7.36 -21.42
N LYS A 69 22.05 7.52 -20.79
CA LYS A 69 21.64 8.81 -20.22
C LYS A 69 21.23 8.63 -18.76
N ASN A 70 21.85 9.42 -17.88
CA ASN A 70 21.49 9.61 -16.49
C ASN A 70 19.98 9.74 -16.34
N HIS A 71 19.30 8.81 -15.68
CA HIS A 71 17.86 8.96 -15.48
C HIS A 71 17.40 8.70 -14.05
N SER A 72 16.83 9.78 -13.49
CA SER A 72 16.03 9.94 -12.26
C SER A 72 14.76 9.05 -12.22
N ILE A 73 14.63 8.07 -13.12
CA ILE A 73 13.41 7.25 -13.25
C ILE A 73 13.20 6.34 -12.03
N LYS A 74 14.29 5.99 -11.33
CA LYS A 74 14.22 5.27 -10.05
C LYS A 74 13.38 6.03 -9.02
N GLY A 75 13.43 7.37 -9.00
CA GLY A 75 12.64 8.19 -8.09
C GLY A 75 11.14 8.06 -8.33
N TYR A 76 10.70 8.15 -9.59
CA TYR A 76 9.28 7.99 -9.95
C TYR A 76 8.74 6.60 -9.60
N ILE A 77 9.52 5.55 -9.87
CA ILE A 77 9.12 4.19 -9.52
C ILE A 77 9.10 4.00 -8.01
N GLN A 78 10.02 4.60 -7.27
CA GLN A 78 10.03 4.58 -5.81
C GLN A 78 8.78 5.25 -5.23
N ILE A 79 8.34 6.38 -5.78
CA ILE A 79 7.08 7.02 -5.39
C ILE A 79 5.89 6.08 -5.66
N GLY A 80 5.87 5.41 -6.81
CA GLY A 80 4.84 4.40 -7.12
C GLY A 80 4.81 3.24 -6.10
N LYS A 81 5.97 2.72 -5.71
CA LYS A 81 6.08 1.66 -4.68
C LYS A 81 5.57 2.13 -3.32
N ILE A 82 5.86 3.37 -2.92
CA ILE A 82 5.35 3.95 -1.69
C ILE A 82 3.82 4.01 -1.73
N LEU A 83 3.25 4.45 -2.86
CA LEU A 83 1.80 4.53 -3.04
C LEU A 83 1.12 3.16 -2.87
N VAL A 84 1.69 2.11 -3.48
CA VAL A 84 1.23 0.72 -3.34
C VAL A 84 1.26 0.28 -1.88
N HIS A 85 2.35 0.56 -1.15
CA HIS A 85 2.47 0.20 0.27
C HIS A 85 1.46 0.95 1.14
N ILE A 86 1.21 2.23 0.87
CA ILE A 86 0.21 3.03 1.59
C ILE A 86 -1.18 2.42 1.41
N ILE A 87 -1.57 2.09 0.17
CA ILE A 87 -2.87 1.48 -0.13
C ILE A 87 -2.99 0.13 0.59
N ALA A 88 -1.95 -0.72 0.52
CA ALA A 88 -1.96 -2.01 1.19
C ALA A 88 -2.09 -1.87 2.72
N ALA A 89 -1.36 -0.92 3.33
CA ALA A 89 -1.45 -0.66 4.76
C ALA A 89 -2.86 -0.21 5.18
N ILE A 90 -3.51 0.67 4.40
CA ILE A 90 -4.89 1.10 4.67
C ILE A 90 -5.85 -0.08 4.62
N MET A 91 -5.72 -0.97 3.63
CA MET A 91 -6.58 -2.15 3.50
C MET A 91 -6.38 -3.14 4.66
N ILE A 92 -5.14 -3.33 5.11
CA ILE A 92 -4.81 -4.17 6.27
C ILE A 92 -5.45 -3.60 7.55
N LEU A 93 -5.32 -2.28 7.77
CA LEU A 93 -5.92 -1.61 8.93
C LEU A 93 -7.45 -1.68 8.92
N ALA A 94 -8.05 -1.58 7.72
CA ALA A 94 -9.49 -1.70 7.53
C ALA A 94 -10.00 -3.10 7.96
N ILE A 95 -9.31 -4.16 7.51
CA ILE A 95 -9.62 -5.54 7.88
C ILE A 95 -9.44 -5.76 9.38
N MET A 96 -8.33 -5.31 9.97
CA MET A 96 -8.08 -5.45 11.41
C MET A 96 -9.12 -4.72 12.26
N SER A 97 -9.58 -3.56 11.79
CA SER A 97 -10.57 -2.74 12.50
C SER A 97 -12.02 -3.19 12.23
N ASN A 98 -12.23 -4.19 11.36
CA ASN A 98 -13.56 -4.56 10.83
C ASN A 98 -14.34 -3.33 10.32
N LYS A 99 -13.65 -2.36 9.73
CA LYS A 99 -14.23 -1.11 9.21
C LYS A 99 -13.93 -0.96 7.72
N SER A 100 -14.71 -0.14 7.03
CA SER A 100 -14.42 0.16 5.64
C SER A 100 -13.11 0.98 5.52
N PRO A 101 -12.31 0.77 4.46
CA PRO A 101 -11.07 1.50 4.26
C PRO A 101 -11.28 3.01 4.12
N ALA A 102 -12.46 3.43 3.65
CA ALA A 102 -12.86 4.83 3.59
C ALA A 102 -12.84 5.51 4.98
N ILE A 103 -13.17 4.79 6.06
CA ILE A 103 -13.15 5.34 7.42
C ILE A 103 -11.71 5.65 7.85
N ILE A 104 -10.75 4.78 7.53
CA ILE A 104 -9.33 5.00 7.81
C ILE A 104 -8.82 6.21 7.02
N ILE A 105 -9.16 6.30 5.73
CA ILE A 105 -8.77 7.46 4.90
C ILE A 105 -9.38 8.75 5.44
N SER A 106 -10.65 8.71 5.85
CA SER A 106 -11.34 9.85 6.42
C SER A 106 -10.72 10.28 7.75
N SER A 107 -10.24 9.36 8.59
CA SER A 107 -9.61 9.71 9.87
C SER A 107 -8.23 10.34 9.66
N LEU A 108 -7.41 9.81 8.74
CA LEU A 108 -6.16 10.47 8.33
C LEU A 108 -6.43 11.86 7.74
N GLY A 109 -7.45 11.99 6.89
CA GLY A 109 -7.86 13.27 6.30
C GLY A 109 -8.32 14.28 7.36
N ALA A 110 -9.07 13.84 8.37
CA ALA A 110 -9.49 14.69 9.47
C ALA A 110 -8.31 15.23 10.27
N VAL A 111 -7.32 14.38 10.61
CA VAL A 111 -6.10 14.82 11.30
C VAL A 111 -5.30 15.79 10.44
N ALA A 112 -5.19 15.55 9.13
CA ALA A 112 -4.50 16.45 8.21
C ALA A 112 -5.20 17.82 8.11
N ALA A 113 -6.55 17.86 8.06
CA ALA A 113 -7.31 19.09 8.04
C ALA A 113 -7.14 19.89 9.34
N VAL A 114 -7.18 19.21 10.49
CA VAL A 114 -6.90 19.86 11.79
C VAL A 114 -5.48 20.43 11.83
N LEU A 115 -4.49 19.66 11.36
CA LEU A 115 -3.10 20.12 11.30
C LEU A 115 -2.94 21.35 10.39
N MET A 116 -3.62 21.35 9.24
CA MET A 116 -3.65 22.48 8.31
C MET A 116 -4.27 23.72 8.97
N LEU A 117 -5.35 23.58 9.73
CA LEU A 117 -5.98 24.68 10.46
C LEU A 117 -5.03 25.27 11.50
N ILE A 118 -4.33 24.43 12.27
CA ILE A 118 -3.38 24.88 13.30
C ILE A 118 -2.22 25.67 12.66
N PHE A 119 -1.71 25.21 11.52
CA PHE A 119 -0.58 25.85 10.85
C PHE A 119 -0.96 26.93 9.83
N GLN A 120 -2.24 27.18 9.61
CA GLN A 120 -2.70 28.10 8.57
C GLN A 120 -2.06 29.49 8.69
N HIS A 121 -2.02 30.04 9.90
CA HIS A 121 -1.40 31.35 10.17
C HIS A 121 0.13 31.32 10.01
N THR A 122 0.77 30.22 10.42
CA THR A 122 2.23 30.04 10.26
C THR A 122 2.62 29.99 8.79
N LEU A 123 1.86 29.26 7.95
CA LEU A 123 2.10 29.19 6.50
C LEU A 123 1.88 30.54 5.82
N LEU A 124 0.83 31.28 6.21
CA LEU A 124 0.57 32.64 5.71
C LEU A 124 1.73 33.59 6.00
N SER A 125 2.27 33.57 7.23
CA SER A 125 3.41 34.40 7.61
C SER A 125 4.69 34.04 6.84
N LEU A 126 4.91 32.75 6.56
CA LEU A 126 6.06 32.28 5.78
C LEU A 126 6.01 32.76 4.33
N VAL A 127 4.85 32.65 3.67
CA VAL A 127 4.66 33.11 2.28
C VAL A 127 4.75 34.63 2.19
N ALA A 128 4.15 35.36 3.14
CA ALA A 128 4.22 36.82 3.19
C ALA A 128 5.67 37.33 3.27
N LYS A 129 6.52 36.62 4.02
CA LYS A 129 7.95 36.96 4.14
C LYS A 129 8.71 36.71 2.82
N TYR A 130 8.33 35.70 2.04
CA TYR A 130 8.93 35.44 0.72
C TYR A 130 8.44 36.45 -0.34
N SER A 131 7.17 36.84 -0.31
CA SER A 131 6.62 37.86 -1.22
C SER A 131 7.11 39.28 -0.93
N ALA A 132 7.54 39.58 0.30
CA ALA A 132 8.08 40.89 0.67
C ALA A 132 9.57 41.07 0.31
N LEU A 133 10.26 40.00 -0.10
CA LEU A 133 11.69 39.97 -0.46
C LEU A 133 11.92 40.06 -1.99
N LEU A 134 10.85 40.06 -2.78
CA LEU A 134 10.80 39.99 -4.24
C LEU A 134 10.15 41.26 -4.80
#